data_AF-A0A9X0CV12-F1
#
_entry.id   AF-A0A9X0CV12-F1
#
_cell.length_a   1.000
_cell.length_b   1.000
_cell.length_c   1.000
_cell.angle_alpha   90.00
_cell.angle_beta   90.00
_cell.angle_gamma   90.00
#
_symmetry.space_group_name_H-M   'P 1'
#
loop_
_entity.id
_entity.type
_entity.pdbx_description
1 polymer ?
#
loop_
_entity_poly.entity_id
_entity_poly.type
_entity_poly.pdbx_seq_one_letter_code
_entity_poly.pdbx_strand_id
1 'polypeptide(L)'
;MRGTLLLIPCLLVVVALVTLTEGKFVASKNQDQDTDNHGLDTHEHESHDNESHEEDEEEEEGSFDSERAASGSGAKDANVGYPGYPYPSPYPAPYPARYPAPYPSPYPYPAPYPYPYPAPYPSPYPYPSPYPSPYPTTPRTIILPQKITKRKKRRKKGEEEIQRQERQRRQEGKGKLKRKETTFASRLFLIYSPVKDWLINRIELSTPLTAWNRVQEGLSLVKHGVSPYSGDVVHETPLVLAVFLGLQEVSELLFPLLFVVGDLLVGWLLYKLASLHSQMLLKEQTLNLKSYANYLLNPYTIGSCVAHSTVIFTNVAVATALLFSLRGSILLSTLGVAIGTYHSLYPVTLLAPVILILMKVRCVDIEFNKKTVMFVSQVVASFIVWTVLLLGMSYHVFKSWDFLTATHGFILQVSDLTPNMGLFWYFFTEMFEHFRIFFLWVFQINAFFYCIPLTIKLRDNPTFLACMLCSVMAIMKSYPALGDTALPLALLALWMHIFPYLRNTLMVTCMLLCSSFLAPVFWQLWIYAGSANANFFFAITLAYSTAQILLTSDVLFAFLRREYDLHHGIYPPIMQGEPASVILR
;
A
#
# COMPACT_ATOMS: atom_id res chain seq x y z
N MET A 1 5.00 -33.73 -27.41
CA MET A 1 4.73 -33.08 -26.10
C MET A 1 5.57 -33.74 -25.00
N ARG A 2 6.71 -33.14 -24.60
CA ARG A 2 7.51 -33.60 -23.42
C ARG A 2 8.03 -32.46 -22.53
N GLY A 3 8.03 -31.21 -23.00
CA GLY A 3 8.47 -30.05 -22.22
C GLY A 3 7.44 -29.52 -21.22
N THR A 4 6.15 -29.78 -21.41
CA THR A 4 5.06 -29.31 -20.52
C THR A 4 5.16 -29.85 -19.10
N LEU A 5 5.65 -31.09 -18.92
CA LEU A 5 5.89 -31.69 -17.59
C LEU A 5 6.98 -30.97 -16.78
N LEU A 6 7.76 -30.05 -17.38
CA LEU A 6 8.78 -29.26 -16.65
C LEU A 6 8.25 -27.93 -16.11
N LEU A 7 7.03 -27.50 -16.47
CA LEU A 7 6.48 -26.21 -15.99
C LEU A 7 5.68 -26.34 -14.67
N ILE A 8 5.03 -27.47 -14.43
CA ILE A 8 4.46 -27.79 -13.11
C ILE A 8 5.55 -27.78 -12.02
N PRO A 9 6.70 -28.49 -12.19
CA PRO A 9 7.81 -28.36 -11.25
C PRO A 9 8.43 -26.97 -11.25
N CYS A 10 8.40 -26.16 -12.32
CA CYS A 10 8.83 -24.74 -12.22
C CYS A 10 7.95 -23.91 -11.28
N LEU A 11 6.62 -24.03 -11.34
CA LEU A 11 5.73 -23.30 -10.42
C LEU A 11 5.88 -23.82 -8.98
N LEU A 12 5.97 -25.14 -8.81
CA LEU A 12 6.30 -25.76 -7.53
C LEU A 12 7.71 -25.41 -7.05
N VAL A 13 8.67 -25.12 -7.94
CA VAL A 13 10.02 -24.63 -7.61
C VAL A 13 10.00 -23.16 -7.24
N VAL A 14 9.11 -22.32 -7.77
CA VAL A 14 8.91 -20.96 -7.22
C VAL A 14 8.35 -21.06 -5.80
N VAL A 15 7.32 -21.87 -5.56
CA VAL A 15 6.76 -22.09 -4.22
C VAL A 15 7.78 -22.76 -3.28
N ALA A 16 8.58 -23.71 -3.78
CA ALA A 16 9.64 -24.36 -3.01
C ALA A 16 10.82 -23.42 -2.74
N LEU A 17 11.23 -22.55 -3.67
CA LEU A 17 12.26 -21.53 -3.41
C LEU A 17 11.76 -20.51 -2.38
N VAL A 18 10.51 -20.07 -2.48
CA VAL A 18 9.85 -19.16 -1.52
C VAL A 18 9.76 -19.76 -0.10
N THR A 19 9.72 -21.08 0.04
CA THR A 19 9.67 -21.78 1.34
C THR A 19 11.03 -22.28 1.83
N LEU A 20 11.87 -22.86 0.97
CA LEU A 20 13.24 -23.31 1.27
C LEU A 20 14.18 -22.15 1.63
N THR A 21 13.95 -20.94 1.10
CA THR A 21 14.72 -19.75 1.50
C THR A 21 14.45 -19.32 2.95
N GLU A 22 13.33 -19.72 3.57
CA GLU A 22 13.14 -19.52 5.02
C GLU A 22 14.14 -20.35 5.84
N GLY A 23 14.64 -21.47 5.32
CA GLY A 23 15.56 -22.36 6.04
C GLY A 23 17.02 -21.90 6.07
N LYS A 24 17.47 -21.06 5.12
CA LYS A 24 18.89 -20.65 5.01
C LYS A 24 19.22 -19.33 5.71
N PHE A 25 18.26 -18.42 5.87
CA PHE A 25 18.52 -17.06 6.39
C PHE A 25 18.47 -16.90 7.92
N VAL A 26 18.18 -17.97 8.67
CA VAL A 26 18.17 -17.95 10.15
C VAL A 26 19.58 -18.04 10.74
N ALA A 27 20.57 -18.48 9.95
CA ALA A 27 21.90 -18.88 10.42
C ALA A 27 22.98 -17.77 10.42
N SER A 28 22.64 -16.50 10.15
CA SER A 28 23.62 -15.40 10.16
C SER A 28 23.12 -14.21 10.97
N LYS A 29 23.52 -14.17 12.25
CA LYS A 29 23.61 -12.93 13.03
C LYS A 29 24.58 -13.09 14.20
N ASN A 30 25.22 -11.99 14.59
CA ASN A 30 26.11 -11.83 15.74
C ASN A 30 27.35 -12.72 15.71
N GLN A 31 28.43 -12.18 15.14
CA GLN A 31 29.78 -12.45 15.61
C GLN A 31 30.33 -11.12 16.14
N ASP A 32 29.93 -10.79 17.36
CA ASP A 32 30.47 -9.64 18.10
C ASP A 32 31.94 -9.96 18.45
N GLN A 33 32.87 -9.05 18.17
CA GLN A 33 34.27 -9.18 18.56
C GLN A 33 34.61 -8.14 19.64
N ASP A 34 34.51 -8.58 20.89
CA ASP A 34 35.23 -7.96 21.99
C ASP A 34 36.74 -8.22 21.80
N THR A 35 37.56 -7.18 21.77
CA THR A 35 39.00 -7.27 22.04
C THR A 35 39.46 -6.05 22.82
N ASP A 36 39.49 -6.16 24.15
CA ASP A 36 40.39 -5.36 24.97
C ASP A 36 41.84 -5.63 24.55
N ASN A 37 42.68 -4.59 24.52
CA ASN A 37 44.05 -4.74 25.00
C ASN A 37 44.70 -3.41 25.41
N HIS A 38 45.47 -3.43 26.50
CA HIS A 38 46.32 -2.32 26.94
C HIS A 38 47.72 -2.44 26.31
N GLY A 39 48.41 -1.32 26.08
CA GLY A 39 49.87 -1.35 25.88
C GLY A 39 50.53 -0.08 25.32
N LEU A 40 51.30 0.59 26.19
CA LEU A 40 52.57 1.33 25.99
C LEU A 40 53.33 1.05 24.67
N ASP A 41 54.17 1.91 24.06
CA ASP A 41 54.75 3.26 24.32
C ASP A 41 55.53 3.69 23.02
N THR A 42 56.14 4.86 22.74
CA THR A 42 56.35 6.24 23.33
C THR A 42 56.95 7.16 22.22
N HIS A 43 57.11 8.48 22.47
CA HIS A 43 57.93 9.47 21.72
C HIS A 43 57.45 9.86 20.28
N GLU A 44 57.73 11.05 19.71
CA GLU A 44 58.03 12.42 20.20
C GLU A 44 57.92 13.41 19.02
N HIS A 45 57.62 14.71 19.27
CA HIS A 45 57.86 15.91 18.43
C HIS A 45 57.48 15.90 16.90
N GLU A 46 57.23 17.01 16.19
CA GLU A 46 57.58 18.42 16.38
C GLU A 46 56.37 19.37 16.26
N SER A 47 56.59 20.64 16.62
CA SER A 47 55.65 21.76 16.52
C SER A 47 55.83 22.56 15.23
N HIS A 48 54.76 23.20 14.75
CA HIS A 48 54.89 24.49 14.08
C HIS A 48 53.61 25.32 14.18
N ASP A 49 53.75 26.55 14.68
CA ASP A 49 52.67 27.50 14.87
C ASP A 49 52.39 28.31 13.60
N ASN A 50 51.15 28.81 13.44
CA ASN A 50 50.95 30.25 13.29
C ASN A 50 49.48 30.71 13.47
N GLU A 51 49.40 31.82 14.21
CA GLU A 51 48.38 32.88 14.23
C GLU A 51 48.08 33.46 12.82
N SER A 52 47.04 34.27 12.55
CA SER A 52 45.79 34.66 13.24
C SER A 52 44.95 35.48 12.24
N HIS A 53 43.63 35.63 12.48
CA HIS A 53 42.95 36.93 12.63
C HIS A 53 41.42 36.79 12.61
N GLU A 54 40.79 37.42 13.60
CA GLU A 54 39.38 37.81 13.61
C GLU A 54 39.27 39.23 13.00
N GLU A 55 38.08 39.61 12.52
CA GLU A 55 37.36 40.84 12.89
C GLU A 55 35.97 40.88 12.21
N ASP A 56 35.02 41.61 12.81
CA ASP A 56 33.58 41.54 12.56
C ASP A 56 33.03 42.81 11.82
N GLU A 57 31.75 43.14 12.07
CA GLU A 57 31.01 44.37 11.72
C GLU A 57 30.54 44.55 10.26
N GLU A 58 29.52 45.37 9.99
CA GLU A 58 28.10 45.34 10.40
C GLU A 58 27.34 46.41 9.57
N GLU A 59 26.07 46.14 9.21
CA GLU A 59 25.08 47.13 8.68
C GLU A 59 25.50 47.91 7.38
N GLU A 60 24.72 48.79 6.74
CA GLU A 60 23.43 49.45 7.01
C GLU A 60 22.55 49.57 5.72
N GLU A 61 21.35 50.14 5.80
CA GLU A 61 20.39 50.32 4.70
C GLU A 61 20.71 51.50 3.73
N GLY A 62 20.03 51.56 2.57
CA GLY A 62 20.06 52.78 1.73
C GLY A 62 19.29 52.72 0.40
N SER A 63 18.24 53.51 0.27
CA SER A 63 17.53 53.78 -1.00
C SER A 63 18.05 55.04 -1.71
N PHE A 64 17.86 55.19 -3.04
CA PHE A 64 16.92 56.18 -3.65
C PHE A 64 17.05 56.30 -5.20
N ASP A 65 15.91 56.28 -5.90
CA ASP A 65 15.50 57.04 -7.10
C ASP A 65 16.42 57.43 -8.30
N SER A 66 16.00 56.95 -9.49
CA SER A 66 15.42 57.77 -10.60
C SER A 66 16.22 58.22 -11.86
N GLU A 67 15.46 58.20 -12.96
CA GLU A 67 15.41 59.10 -14.15
C GLU A 67 16.18 58.90 -15.49
N ARG A 68 15.36 58.67 -16.54
CA ARG A 68 15.32 59.27 -17.91
C ARG A 68 16.54 59.26 -18.86
N ALA A 69 16.37 58.55 -19.99
CA ALA A 69 16.18 59.10 -21.36
C ALA A 69 15.91 57.94 -22.35
N ALA A 70 14.91 57.89 -23.26
CA ALA A 70 14.19 58.84 -24.12
C ALA A 70 14.70 58.88 -25.60
N SER A 71 13.99 58.20 -26.50
CA SER A 71 13.91 58.50 -27.95
C SER A 71 12.69 57.80 -28.59
N GLY A 72 12.23 58.25 -29.78
CA GLY A 72 11.11 57.65 -30.52
C GLY A 72 10.61 58.55 -31.68
N SER A 73 9.76 58.02 -32.58
CA SER A 73 9.24 58.79 -33.73
C SER A 73 8.02 58.18 -34.48
N GLY A 74 6.86 58.84 -34.37
CA GLY A 74 5.80 58.93 -35.41
C GLY A 74 4.98 57.69 -35.85
N ALA A 75 3.88 57.82 -36.61
CA ALA A 75 2.99 58.98 -36.82
C ALA A 75 1.65 58.58 -37.52
N LYS A 76 0.61 59.44 -37.35
CA LYS A 76 -0.62 59.62 -38.18
C LYS A 76 -1.86 58.70 -38.05
N ASP A 77 -2.87 59.28 -37.41
CA ASP A 77 -4.21 59.61 -37.96
C ASP A 77 -5.20 58.53 -38.43
N ALA A 78 -6.23 58.25 -37.61
CA ALA A 78 -7.65 58.21 -38.01
C ALA A 78 -8.58 58.36 -36.78
N ASN A 79 -9.73 59.05 -36.94
CA ASN A 79 -10.71 59.32 -35.86
C ASN A 79 -11.75 58.19 -35.66
N VAL A 80 -12.25 58.03 -34.42
CA VAL A 80 -13.69 58.13 -34.01
C VAL A 80 -13.84 57.93 -32.48
N GLY A 81 -14.49 58.89 -31.78
CA GLY A 81 -15.39 58.62 -30.63
C GLY A 81 -14.85 58.50 -29.18
N TYR A 82 -15.04 59.56 -28.37
CA TYR A 82 -15.08 59.61 -26.88
C TYR A 82 -15.96 60.82 -26.46
N PRO A 83 -16.38 61.06 -25.18
CA PRO A 83 -16.16 60.33 -23.90
C PRO A 83 -17.49 59.71 -23.37
N GLY A 84 -17.88 59.60 -22.08
CA GLY A 84 -17.37 60.07 -20.78
C GLY A 84 -18.28 59.76 -19.56
N TYR A 85 -17.97 60.34 -18.39
CA TYR A 85 -18.69 60.28 -17.08
C TYR A 85 -18.73 61.72 -16.48
N PRO A 86 -19.72 62.16 -15.64
CA PRO A 86 -19.88 61.73 -14.22
C PRO A 86 -21.31 61.75 -13.58
N TYR A 87 -21.37 61.45 -12.27
CA TYR A 87 -22.49 61.46 -11.27
C TYR A 87 -22.89 62.86 -10.75
N PRO A 88 -23.77 63.07 -9.71
CA PRO A 88 -25.01 62.38 -9.22
C PRO A 88 -26.20 63.36 -8.87
N SER A 89 -27.42 62.87 -8.50
CA SER A 89 -28.45 63.60 -7.68
C SER A 89 -29.61 62.64 -7.15
N PRO A 90 -30.69 63.04 -6.41
CA PRO A 90 -30.83 62.64 -4.99
C PRO A 90 -32.22 62.24 -4.36
N TYR A 91 -32.22 61.30 -3.39
CA TYR A 91 -33.10 61.18 -2.18
C TYR A 91 -34.64 60.97 -2.33
N PRO A 92 -35.43 60.51 -1.30
CA PRO A 92 -35.29 60.64 0.17
C PRO A 92 -35.37 59.34 1.02
N ALA A 93 -35.36 59.48 2.36
CA ALA A 93 -35.39 58.41 3.38
C ALA A 93 -36.76 58.32 4.12
N PRO A 94 -37.01 57.30 4.97
CA PRO A 94 -36.62 57.42 6.40
C PRO A 94 -36.09 56.13 7.07
N TYR A 95 -35.49 56.27 8.25
CA TYR A 95 -35.05 55.17 9.13
C TYR A 95 -36.23 54.44 9.82
N PRO A 96 -36.02 53.18 10.22
CA PRO A 96 -35.97 52.90 11.66
C PRO A 96 -34.76 52.07 12.08
N ALA A 97 -34.38 52.14 13.37
CA ALA A 97 -33.33 51.32 13.96
C ALA A 97 -33.83 50.60 15.22
N ARG A 98 -33.57 49.29 15.33
CA ARG A 98 -33.40 48.53 16.59
C ARG A 98 -32.90 47.11 16.30
N TYR A 99 -31.75 46.79 16.90
CA TYR A 99 -31.11 45.48 17.16
C TYR A 99 -31.59 44.22 16.41
N PRO A 100 -30.70 43.48 15.71
CA PRO A 100 -30.89 42.04 15.53
C PRO A 100 -30.81 41.33 16.89
N ALA A 101 -31.56 40.23 17.04
CA ALA A 101 -31.59 39.46 18.28
C ALA A 101 -30.25 38.71 18.52
N PRO A 102 -29.84 38.47 19.78
CA PRO A 102 -28.69 37.65 20.08
C PRO A 102 -28.91 36.20 19.64
N TYR A 103 -27.83 35.55 19.21
CA TYR A 103 -27.82 34.12 18.83
C TYR A 103 -28.27 33.22 20.00
N PRO A 104 -28.91 32.06 19.74
CA PRO A 104 -29.12 31.04 20.75
C PRO A 104 -27.79 30.64 21.40
N SER A 105 -27.79 30.48 22.72
CA SER A 105 -26.60 30.10 23.48
C SER A 105 -26.08 28.71 23.08
N PRO A 106 -24.76 28.49 23.08
CA PRO A 106 -24.20 27.14 22.94
C PRO A 106 -24.73 26.19 24.01
N TYR A 107 -24.86 24.90 23.65
CA TYR A 107 -25.20 23.85 24.61
C TYR A 107 -24.17 23.81 25.75
N PRO A 108 -24.60 23.54 27.01
CA PRO A 108 -23.68 23.44 28.13
C PRO A 108 -22.69 22.28 27.93
N TYR A 109 -21.41 22.55 28.20
CA TYR A 109 -20.34 21.55 28.18
C TYR A 109 -20.66 20.39 29.14
N PRO A 110 -20.29 19.14 28.81
CA PRO A 110 -20.25 18.05 29.78
C PRO A 110 -19.36 18.43 30.97
N ALA A 111 -19.85 18.21 32.18
CA ALA A 111 -19.14 18.60 33.39
C ALA A 111 -17.78 17.87 33.51
N PRO A 112 -16.72 18.53 34.04
CA PRO A 112 -15.44 17.88 34.28
C PRO A 112 -15.59 16.74 35.30
N TYR A 113 -14.90 15.63 35.04
CA TYR A 113 -14.86 14.49 35.97
C TYR A 113 -14.31 14.92 37.34
N PRO A 114 -14.85 14.40 38.45
CA PRO A 114 -14.36 14.74 39.78
C PRO A 114 -12.91 14.27 39.97
N TYR A 115 -12.08 15.16 40.53
CA TYR A 115 -10.71 14.83 40.91
C TYR A 115 -10.67 13.67 41.93
N PRO A 116 -9.69 12.75 41.85
CA PRO A 116 -9.45 11.80 42.93
C PRO A 116 -9.02 12.56 44.20
N TYR A 117 -9.52 12.10 45.36
CA TYR A 117 -9.24 12.72 46.65
C TYR A 117 -7.73 12.80 46.97
N PRO A 118 -7.26 13.88 47.63
CA PRO A 118 -5.90 13.92 48.15
C PRO A 118 -5.71 12.83 49.21
N ALA A 119 -4.56 12.16 49.19
CA ALA A 119 -4.21 11.17 50.21
C ALA A 119 -4.02 11.85 51.59
N PRO A 120 -4.43 11.20 52.70
CA PRO A 120 -4.25 11.76 54.03
C PRO A 120 -2.76 11.93 54.38
N TYR A 121 -2.45 13.03 55.07
CA TYR A 121 -1.10 13.39 55.49
C TYR A 121 -0.47 12.31 56.41
N PRO A 122 0.87 12.13 56.38
CA PRO A 122 1.57 11.28 57.34
C PRO A 122 1.42 11.83 58.76
N SER A 123 1.21 10.95 59.73
CA SER A 123 1.04 11.29 61.14
C SER A 123 2.32 11.88 61.77
N PRO A 124 2.22 12.88 62.68
CA PRO A 124 3.39 13.47 63.34
C PRO A 124 4.21 12.50 64.19
N TYR A 125 5.47 12.89 64.45
CA TYR A 125 6.42 12.16 65.29
C TYR A 125 5.92 11.97 66.74
N PRO A 126 6.17 10.80 67.37
CA PRO A 126 6.10 10.67 68.82
C PRO A 126 7.27 11.42 69.49
N TYR A 127 6.99 12.14 70.57
CA TYR A 127 7.99 12.79 71.42
C TYR A 127 8.77 11.75 72.28
N PRO A 128 9.96 12.10 72.83
CA PRO A 128 10.87 11.14 73.44
C PRO A 128 10.52 10.76 74.89
N SER A 129 10.91 9.54 75.27
CA SER A 129 10.99 9.07 76.67
C SER A 129 12.46 8.97 77.14
N PRO A 130 12.77 9.11 78.44
CA PRO A 130 14.13 9.36 78.92
C PRO A 130 15.03 8.12 79.14
N TYR A 131 16.34 8.42 79.21
CA TYR A 131 17.50 7.66 79.72
C TYR A 131 17.26 6.58 80.83
N PRO A 132 18.21 5.64 81.06
CA PRO A 132 19.07 4.92 80.09
C PRO A 132 19.40 3.44 80.47
N SER A 133 20.19 2.75 79.63
CA SER A 133 20.99 1.54 79.94
C SER A 133 20.22 0.21 80.16
N PRO A 134 20.89 -0.98 80.18
CA PRO A 134 22.30 -1.27 79.89
C PRO A 134 22.52 -2.08 78.59
N TYR A 135 23.79 -2.24 78.19
CA TYR A 135 24.20 -3.13 77.09
C TYR A 135 24.07 -4.62 77.46
N PRO A 136 23.47 -5.45 76.59
CA PRO A 136 23.71 -6.89 76.56
C PRO A 136 24.65 -7.28 75.41
N THR A 137 25.59 -8.18 75.71
CA THR A 137 26.60 -8.72 74.80
C THR A 137 26.00 -9.45 73.59
N THR A 138 26.66 -9.37 72.43
CA THR A 138 26.18 -9.90 71.14
C THR A 138 26.03 -11.43 71.09
N PRO A 139 24.85 -11.99 70.78
CA PRO A 139 24.70 -13.36 70.30
C PRO A 139 24.78 -13.40 68.76
N ARG A 140 25.47 -14.41 68.19
CA ARG A 140 25.51 -14.64 66.74
C ARG A 140 24.15 -15.18 66.22
N THR A 141 23.25 -14.32 65.78
CA THR A 141 22.06 -14.75 65.01
C THR A 141 22.44 -14.97 63.55
N ILE A 142 22.17 -16.17 63.03
CA ILE A 142 22.61 -16.63 61.71
C ILE A 142 21.84 -15.92 60.59
N ILE A 143 22.53 -15.12 59.77
CA ILE A 143 21.94 -14.47 58.58
C ILE A 143 21.90 -15.47 57.41
N LEU A 144 20.91 -16.36 57.41
CA LEU A 144 20.45 -17.08 56.20
C LEU A 144 19.20 -16.39 55.61
N PRO A 145 18.98 -16.43 54.29
CA PRO A 145 19.28 -15.19 53.58
C PRO A 145 18.10 -14.65 52.76
N GLN A 146 17.62 -13.45 53.13
CA GLN A 146 16.56 -12.73 52.41
C GLN A 146 16.86 -12.46 50.92
N LYS A 147 18.15 -12.44 50.53
CA LYS A 147 18.56 -12.36 49.11
C LYS A 147 18.12 -13.60 48.30
N ILE A 148 18.08 -14.80 48.89
CA ILE A 148 17.64 -16.02 48.18
C ILE A 148 16.12 -16.06 48.03
N THR A 149 15.34 -15.67 49.05
CA THR A 149 13.86 -15.60 48.90
C THR A 149 13.44 -14.52 47.91
N LYS A 150 14.10 -13.34 47.89
CA LYS A 150 13.87 -12.31 46.85
C LYS A 150 14.29 -12.81 45.45
N ARG A 151 15.43 -13.52 45.29
CA ARG A 151 15.80 -14.16 44.01
C ARG A 151 14.81 -15.23 43.56
N LYS A 152 14.37 -16.14 44.45
CA LYS A 152 13.35 -17.17 44.15
C LYS A 152 12.02 -16.55 43.72
N LYS A 153 11.55 -15.49 44.40
CA LYS A 153 10.30 -14.78 44.03
C LYS A 153 10.41 -14.06 42.66
N ARG A 154 11.58 -13.48 42.33
CA ARG A 154 11.86 -12.92 40.99
C ARG A 154 11.88 -14.01 39.91
N ARG A 155 12.57 -15.13 40.14
CA ARG A 155 12.57 -16.29 39.21
C ARG A 155 11.15 -16.78 38.93
N LYS A 156 10.38 -17.06 39.98
CA LYS A 156 9.01 -17.56 39.86
C LYS A 156 8.08 -16.60 39.10
N LYS A 157 8.20 -15.28 39.32
CA LYS A 157 7.44 -14.27 38.54
C LYS A 157 7.84 -14.27 37.06
N GLY A 158 9.13 -14.41 36.74
CA GLY A 158 9.61 -14.55 35.37
C GLY A 158 9.12 -15.84 34.71
N GLU A 159 9.13 -16.96 35.43
CA GLU A 159 8.59 -18.25 34.99
C GLU A 159 7.07 -18.16 34.73
N GLU A 160 6.32 -17.46 35.58
CA GLU A 160 4.88 -17.18 35.41
C GLU A 160 4.60 -16.24 34.22
N GLU A 161 5.44 -15.23 33.98
CA GLU A 161 5.35 -14.34 32.81
C GLU A 161 5.68 -15.07 31.49
N ILE A 162 6.71 -15.92 31.48
CA ILE A 162 7.05 -16.79 30.35
C ILE A 162 5.89 -17.76 30.06
N GLN A 163 5.33 -18.42 31.09
CA GLN A 163 4.16 -19.29 30.91
C GLN A 163 2.92 -18.52 30.41
N ARG A 164 2.71 -17.27 30.80
CA ARG A 164 1.63 -16.43 30.25
C ARG A 164 1.86 -16.13 28.77
N GLN A 165 3.08 -15.73 28.38
CA GLN A 165 3.43 -15.49 26.97
C GLN A 165 3.31 -16.77 26.12
N GLU A 166 3.74 -17.91 26.64
CA GLU A 166 3.55 -19.20 25.96
C GLU A 166 2.08 -19.57 25.80
N ARG A 167 1.25 -19.40 26.84
CA ARG A 167 -0.20 -19.67 26.74
C ARG A 167 -0.87 -18.76 25.72
N GLN A 168 -0.50 -17.47 25.68
CA GLN A 168 -0.96 -16.53 24.65
C GLN A 168 -0.51 -16.96 23.25
N ARG A 169 0.78 -17.27 23.03
CA ARG A 169 1.29 -17.77 21.73
C ARG A 169 0.59 -19.06 21.28
N ARG A 170 0.31 -20.00 22.20
CA ARG A 170 -0.43 -21.25 21.91
C ARG A 170 -1.90 -20.99 21.58
N GLN A 171 -2.57 -20.04 22.25
CA GLN A 171 -3.95 -19.62 21.93
C GLN A 171 -4.02 -18.88 20.59
N GLU A 172 -3.11 -17.95 20.32
CA GLU A 172 -2.96 -17.30 19.02
C GLU A 172 -2.73 -18.31 17.89
N GLY A 173 -1.85 -19.31 18.11
CA GLY A 173 -1.58 -20.36 17.12
C GLY A 173 -2.84 -21.14 16.76
N LYS A 174 -3.64 -21.55 17.75
CA LYS A 174 -4.95 -22.20 17.53
C LYS A 174 -5.94 -21.28 16.83
N GLY A 175 -6.00 -19.99 17.17
CA GLY A 175 -6.84 -19.00 16.50
C GLY A 175 -6.45 -18.76 15.03
N LYS A 176 -5.15 -18.72 14.72
CA LYS A 176 -4.60 -18.60 13.36
C LYS A 176 -4.93 -19.82 12.52
N LEU A 177 -4.81 -21.02 13.09
CA LEU A 177 -5.15 -22.28 12.41
C LEU A 177 -6.66 -22.36 12.12
N LYS A 178 -7.52 -22.17 13.13
CA LYS A 178 -8.99 -22.21 12.94
C LYS A 178 -9.49 -21.22 11.89
N ARG A 179 -8.90 -20.02 11.82
CA ARG A 179 -9.23 -19.04 10.76
C ARG A 179 -8.89 -19.54 9.37
N LYS A 180 -7.73 -20.18 9.16
CA LYS A 180 -7.36 -20.80 7.88
C LYS A 180 -8.36 -21.87 7.47
N GLU A 181 -8.68 -22.77 8.38
CA GLU A 181 -9.63 -23.87 8.15
C GLU A 181 -11.00 -23.33 7.71
N THR A 182 -11.53 -22.31 8.41
CA THR A 182 -12.80 -21.67 8.02
C THR A 182 -12.73 -20.92 6.69
N THR A 183 -11.60 -20.30 6.36
CA THR A 183 -11.39 -19.52 5.12
C THR A 183 -11.18 -20.40 3.89
N PHE A 184 -10.60 -21.59 4.07
CA PHE A 184 -10.51 -22.65 3.06
C PHE A 184 -11.88 -23.29 2.83
N ALA A 185 -12.54 -23.73 3.91
CA ALA A 185 -13.83 -24.40 3.83
C ALA A 185 -14.93 -23.53 3.22
N SER A 186 -14.98 -22.23 3.54
CA SER A 186 -15.99 -21.33 2.96
C SER A 186 -15.83 -21.13 1.45
N ARG A 187 -14.59 -20.98 0.96
CA ARG A 187 -14.29 -20.90 -0.48
C ARG A 187 -14.66 -22.19 -1.20
N LEU A 188 -14.25 -23.34 -0.65
CA LEU A 188 -14.52 -24.65 -1.24
C LEU A 188 -16.02 -24.97 -1.28
N PHE A 189 -16.75 -24.61 -0.22
CA PHE A 189 -18.22 -24.73 -0.18
C PHE A 189 -18.90 -23.87 -1.25
N LEU A 190 -18.48 -22.61 -1.41
CA LEU A 190 -19.03 -21.72 -2.44
C LEU A 190 -18.72 -22.21 -3.87
N ILE A 191 -17.52 -22.73 -4.11
CA ILE A 191 -17.08 -23.32 -5.38
C ILE A 191 -17.92 -24.53 -5.79
N TYR A 192 -18.33 -25.38 -4.84
CA TYR A 192 -19.23 -26.52 -5.10
C TYR A 192 -20.73 -26.20 -4.96
N SER A 193 -21.08 -24.92 -4.78
CA SER A 193 -22.47 -24.45 -4.75
C SER A 193 -22.89 -23.89 -6.12
N PRO A 194 -24.20 -23.87 -6.46
CA PRO A 194 -24.68 -23.25 -7.70
C PRO A 194 -24.42 -21.73 -7.79
N VAL A 195 -23.96 -21.09 -6.70
CA VAL A 195 -23.53 -19.69 -6.71
C VAL A 195 -22.28 -19.50 -7.60
N LYS A 196 -21.45 -20.54 -7.80
CA LYS A 196 -20.29 -20.49 -8.69
C LYS A 196 -20.68 -20.14 -10.13
N ASP A 197 -21.69 -20.80 -10.68
CA ASP A 197 -22.06 -20.64 -12.09
C ASP A 197 -22.76 -19.30 -12.36
N TRP A 198 -23.29 -18.66 -11.30
CA TRP A 198 -23.69 -17.25 -11.32
C TRP A 198 -22.48 -16.31 -11.21
N LEU A 199 -21.53 -16.57 -10.32
CA LEU A 199 -20.35 -15.72 -10.07
C LEU A 199 -19.33 -15.71 -11.22
N ILE A 200 -19.13 -16.84 -11.92
CA ILE A 200 -18.16 -16.98 -13.01
C ILE A 200 -18.50 -16.13 -14.25
N ASN A 201 -19.79 -15.81 -14.41
CA ASN A 201 -20.31 -14.98 -15.50
C ASN A 201 -20.50 -13.50 -15.07
N ARG A 202 -19.96 -13.10 -13.92
CA ARG A 202 -19.97 -11.70 -13.45
C ARG A 202 -18.79 -10.93 -14.02
N ILE A 203 -19.08 -9.95 -14.86
CA ILE A 203 -18.11 -9.00 -15.42
C ILE A 203 -17.34 -8.20 -14.34
N GLU A 204 -17.88 -8.12 -13.12
CA GLU A 204 -17.21 -7.48 -11.99
C GLU A 204 -16.05 -8.32 -11.43
N LEU A 205 -16.07 -9.64 -11.65
CA LEU A 205 -15.10 -10.62 -11.13
C LEU A 205 -14.21 -11.21 -12.22
N SER A 206 -14.68 -11.22 -13.47
CA SER A 206 -14.05 -11.85 -14.63
C SER A 206 -14.12 -10.92 -15.85
N THR A 207 -12.98 -10.34 -16.20
CA THR A 207 -12.79 -9.44 -17.37
C THR A 207 -12.22 -10.24 -18.57
N PRO A 208 -12.15 -9.68 -19.80
CA PRO A 208 -11.56 -10.36 -20.96
C PRO A 208 -10.15 -10.95 -20.75
N LEU A 209 -9.34 -10.32 -19.89
CA LEU A 209 -8.02 -10.81 -19.51
C LEU A 209 -8.03 -11.94 -18.47
N THR A 210 -9.11 -12.09 -17.69
CA THR A 210 -9.11 -12.81 -16.41
C THR A 210 -10.21 -13.86 -16.25
N ALA A 211 -11.13 -13.94 -17.21
CA ALA A 211 -12.28 -14.86 -17.19
C ALA A 211 -11.86 -16.32 -17.43
N TRP A 212 -12.25 -17.21 -16.49
CA TRP A 212 -11.98 -18.64 -16.57
C TRP A 212 -12.46 -19.29 -17.87
N ASN A 213 -13.60 -18.85 -18.40
CA ASN A 213 -14.17 -19.39 -19.65
C ASN A 213 -13.19 -19.24 -20.84
N ARG A 214 -12.50 -18.09 -20.95
CA ARG A 214 -11.48 -17.86 -22.00
C ARG A 214 -10.22 -18.69 -21.78
N VAL A 215 -9.87 -19.00 -20.53
CA VAL A 215 -8.80 -19.96 -20.21
C VAL A 215 -9.19 -21.36 -20.67
N GLN A 216 -10.41 -21.82 -20.38
CA GLN A 216 -10.91 -23.12 -20.83
C GLN A 216 -10.96 -23.24 -22.36
N GLU A 217 -11.34 -22.18 -23.06
CA GLU A 217 -11.29 -22.13 -24.52
C GLU A 217 -9.85 -22.24 -25.04
N GLY A 218 -8.90 -21.51 -24.45
CA GLY A 218 -7.47 -21.66 -24.76
C GLY A 218 -6.94 -23.08 -24.55
N LEU A 219 -7.33 -23.76 -23.46
CA LEU A 219 -7.01 -25.17 -23.24
C LEU A 219 -7.61 -26.08 -24.33
N SER A 220 -8.85 -25.80 -24.76
CA SER A 220 -9.52 -26.53 -25.84
C SER A 220 -8.83 -26.34 -27.19
N LEU A 221 -8.42 -25.13 -27.53
CA LEU A 221 -7.69 -24.83 -28.78
C LEU A 221 -6.37 -25.59 -28.85
N VAL A 222 -5.58 -25.61 -27.77
CA VAL A 222 -4.33 -26.41 -27.71
C VAL A 222 -4.60 -27.90 -27.88
N LYS A 223 -5.66 -28.45 -27.27
CA LYS A 223 -6.04 -29.87 -27.43
C LYS A 223 -6.36 -30.24 -28.88
N HIS A 224 -6.89 -29.32 -29.66
CA HIS A 224 -7.17 -29.50 -31.09
C HIS A 224 -5.99 -29.12 -32.01
N GLY A 225 -4.82 -28.79 -31.45
CA GLY A 225 -3.62 -28.42 -32.22
C GLY A 225 -3.65 -26.99 -32.79
N VAL A 226 -4.60 -26.17 -32.37
CA VAL A 226 -4.75 -24.76 -32.80
C VAL A 226 -4.00 -23.84 -31.82
N SER A 227 -3.41 -22.76 -32.33
CA SER A 227 -2.81 -21.73 -31.46
C SER A 227 -3.91 -20.98 -30.70
N PRO A 228 -3.84 -20.84 -29.37
CA PRO A 228 -4.80 -20.00 -28.63
C PRO A 228 -4.82 -18.55 -29.11
N TYR A 229 -3.70 -18.07 -29.66
CA TYR A 229 -3.50 -16.69 -30.06
C TYR A 229 -3.78 -16.41 -31.55
N SER A 230 -4.31 -17.38 -32.30
CA SER A 230 -4.76 -17.15 -33.69
C SER A 230 -6.19 -16.58 -33.78
N GLY A 231 -6.85 -16.32 -32.65
CA GLY A 231 -8.16 -15.67 -32.57
C GLY A 231 -8.24 -14.71 -31.38
N ASP A 232 -9.14 -13.74 -31.46
CA ASP A 232 -9.24 -12.60 -30.52
C ASP A 232 -10.05 -12.92 -29.24
N VAL A 233 -9.87 -14.14 -28.69
CA VAL A 233 -10.62 -14.62 -27.52
C VAL A 233 -9.72 -14.88 -26.31
N VAL A 234 -8.48 -15.36 -26.54
CA VAL A 234 -7.58 -15.81 -25.46
C VAL A 234 -6.43 -14.82 -25.26
N HIS A 235 -6.54 -14.02 -24.20
CA HIS A 235 -5.57 -12.99 -23.81
C HIS A 235 -4.78 -13.37 -22.53
N GLU A 236 -4.94 -14.60 -22.04
CA GLU A 236 -4.16 -15.12 -20.92
C GLU A 236 -2.75 -15.52 -21.38
N THR A 237 -1.77 -15.38 -20.49
CA THR A 237 -0.36 -15.58 -20.79
C THR A 237 0.05 -17.03 -21.06
N PRO A 238 1.04 -17.25 -21.96
CA PRO A 238 1.57 -18.58 -22.27
C PRO A 238 1.96 -19.44 -21.07
N LEU A 239 2.57 -18.85 -20.05
CA LEU A 239 3.02 -19.60 -18.88
C LEU A 239 1.86 -19.98 -17.95
N VAL A 240 0.81 -19.16 -17.85
CA VAL A 240 -0.41 -19.51 -17.09
C VAL A 240 -1.20 -20.59 -17.84
N LEU A 241 -1.37 -20.47 -19.16
CA LEU A 241 -1.96 -21.56 -19.96
C LEU A 241 -1.17 -22.87 -19.82
N ALA A 242 0.17 -22.81 -19.83
CA ALA A 242 1.02 -23.99 -19.65
C ALA A 242 0.90 -24.63 -18.26
N VAL A 243 0.68 -23.83 -17.20
CA VAL A 243 0.35 -24.35 -15.86
C VAL A 243 -0.99 -25.09 -15.88
N PHE A 244 -2.04 -24.52 -16.48
CA PHE A 244 -3.35 -25.17 -16.53
C PHE A 244 -3.37 -26.41 -17.45
N LEU A 245 -2.67 -26.40 -18.58
CA LEU A 245 -2.44 -27.60 -19.41
C LEU A 245 -1.78 -28.71 -18.59
N GLY A 246 -0.67 -28.39 -17.89
CA GLY A 246 0.01 -29.35 -17.03
C GLY A 246 -0.86 -29.90 -15.90
N LEU A 247 -1.72 -29.06 -15.32
CA LEU A 247 -2.67 -29.48 -14.28
C LEU A 247 -3.79 -30.37 -14.83
N GLN A 248 -4.23 -30.12 -16.07
CA GLN A 248 -5.27 -30.90 -16.77
C GLN A 248 -4.83 -32.33 -17.08
N GLU A 249 -3.55 -32.54 -17.39
CA GLU A 249 -2.94 -33.88 -17.53
C GLU A 249 -2.92 -34.69 -16.22
N VAL A 250 -3.08 -34.02 -15.06
CA VAL A 250 -3.09 -34.67 -13.74
C VAL A 250 -4.53 -34.87 -13.23
N SER A 251 -5.30 -33.78 -13.08
CA SER A 251 -6.74 -33.82 -12.80
C SER A 251 -7.36 -32.42 -12.84
N GLU A 252 -8.51 -32.29 -13.49
CA GLU A 252 -9.31 -31.05 -13.51
C GLU A 252 -9.86 -30.66 -12.12
N LEU A 253 -9.93 -31.61 -11.17
CA LEU A 253 -10.25 -31.34 -9.76
C LEU A 253 -9.21 -30.46 -9.05
N LEU A 254 -8.03 -30.28 -9.64
CA LEU A 254 -6.99 -29.39 -9.11
C LEU A 254 -7.19 -27.92 -9.50
N PHE A 255 -8.00 -27.59 -10.51
CA PHE A 255 -8.22 -26.19 -10.90
C PHE A 255 -8.79 -25.34 -9.75
N PRO A 256 -9.88 -25.73 -9.06
CA PRO A 256 -10.42 -24.92 -7.96
C PRO A 256 -9.48 -24.88 -6.75
N LEU A 257 -8.76 -25.98 -6.50
CA LEU A 257 -7.76 -26.07 -5.43
C LEU A 257 -6.62 -25.06 -5.66
N LEU A 258 -6.17 -24.86 -6.91
CA LEU A 258 -5.14 -23.88 -7.24
C LEU A 258 -5.56 -22.45 -6.88
N PHE A 259 -6.80 -22.05 -7.18
CA PHE A 259 -7.31 -20.73 -6.79
C PHE A 259 -7.37 -20.57 -5.26
N VAL A 260 -7.93 -21.55 -4.53
CA VAL A 260 -8.04 -21.48 -3.06
C VAL A 260 -6.67 -21.50 -2.38
N VAL A 261 -5.72 -22.30 -2.86
CA VAL A 261 -4.34 -22.34 -2.33
C VAL A 261 -3.59 -21.05 -2.68
N GLY A 262 -3.79 -20.50 -3.87
CA GLY A 262 -3.26 -19.18 -4.26
C GLY A 262 -3.74 -18.07 -3.32
N ASP A 263 -5.04 -18.04 -3.01
CA ASP A 263 -5.63 -16.99 -2.17
C ASP A 263 -5.11 -17.07 -0.72
N LEU A 264 -4.96 -18.30 -0.19
CA LEU A 264 -4.27 -18.55 1.08
C LEU A 264 -2.78 -18.20 1.06
N LEU A 265 -2.10 -18.35 -0.09
CA LEU A 265 -0.71 -17.96 -0.28
C LEU A 265 -0.57 -16.42 -0.26
N VAL A 266 -1.41 -15.67 -0.98
CA VAL A 266 -1.43 -14.19 -0.91
C VAL A 266 -1.65 -13.74 0.52
N GLY A 267 -2.64 -14.31 1.22
CA GLY A 267 -2.85 -14.05 2.64
C GLY A 267 -1.61 -14.33 3.50
N TRP A 268 -0.94 -15.47 3.33
CA TRP A 268 0.28 -15.81 4.08
C TRP A 268 1.45 -14.87 3.76
N LEU A 269 1.62 -14.46 2.51
CA LEU A 269 2.61 -13.47 2.08
C LEU A 269 2.34 -12.11 2.76
N LEU A 270 1.09 -11.65 2.75
CA LEU A 270 0.65 -10.42 3.44
C LEU A 270 0.82 -10.50 4.97
N TYR A 271 0.57 -11.66 5.59
CA TYR A 271 0.86 -11.87 7.02
C TYR A 271 2.36 -11.73 7.32
N LYS A 272 3.22 -12.34 6.49
CA LYS A 272 4.68 -12.24 6.63
C LYS A 272 5.15 -10.80 6.40
N LEU A 273 4.62 -10.13 5.39
CA LEU A 273 4.87 -8.71 5.07
C LEU A 273 4.51 -7.81 6.27
N ALA A 274 3.30 -7.96 6.81
CA ALA A 274 2.85 -7.24 7.99
C ALA A 274 3.74 -7.51 9.22
N SER A 275 4.22 -8.73 9.40
CA SER A 275 5.10 -9.09 10.52
C SER A 275 6.50 -8.46 10.43
N LEU A 276 7.05 -8.29 9.23
CA LEU A 276 8.33 -7.60 9.01
C LEU A 276 8.17 -6.08 9.12
N HIS A 277 7.15 -5.52 8.46
CA HIS A 277 6.84 -4.09 8.51
C HIS A 277 6.57 -3.61 9.96
N SER A 278 5.85 -4.42 10.75
CA SER A 278 5.62 -4.18 12.18
C SER A 278 6.87 -4.29 13.05
N GLN A 279 7.96 -4.93 12.59
CA GLN A 279 9.25 -4.93 13.30
C GLN A 279 10.05 -3.66 12.99
N MET A 280 9.89 -3.09 11.78
CA MET A 280 10.53 -1.84 11.38
C MET A 280 9.89 -0.60 12.04
N LEU A 281 8.57 -0.62 12.28
CA LEU A 281 7.78 0.49 12.82
C LEU A 281 7.77 0.60 14.37
N LEU A 282 8.80 0.08 15.03
CA LEU A 282 8.91 -0.02 16.51
C LEU A 282 7.81 -0.88 17.17
N LYS A 283 8.09 -1.23 18.44
CA LYS A 283 7.61 -2.46 19.10
C LYS A 283 6.16 -2.41 19.63
N GLU A 284 5.46 -1.28 19.48
CA GLU A 284 4.15 -1.05 20.12
C GLU A 284 2.94 -1.41 19.25
N GLN A 285 3.08 -1.56 17.94
CA GLN A 285 1.97 -2.09 17.13
C GLN A 285 1.79 -3.58 17.43
N THR A 286 0.74 -3.91 18.20
CA THR A 286 0.44 -5.26 18.67
C THR A 286 0.10 -6.19 17.49
N LEU A 287 1.15 -6.79 16.91
CA LEU A 287 1.16 -7.91 15.95
C LEU A 287 -0.03 -7.85 14.98
N ASN A 288 0.12 -7.08 13.89
CA ASN A 288 -0.92 -6.68 12.91
C ASN A 288 -1.59 -7.83 12.11
N LEU A 289 -2.18 -8.79 12.83
CA LEU A 289 -3.04 -9.90 12.39
C LEU A 289 -4.26 -9.47 11.56
N LYS A 290 -4.60 -8.18 11.59
CA LYS A 290 -5.74 -7.60 10.88
C LYS A 290 -5.52 -7.61 9.37
N SER A 291 -4.38 -7.17 8.83
CA SER A 291 -4.14 -7.15 7.37
C SER A 291 -4.32 -8.54 6.72
N TYR A 292 -3.81 -9.59 7.36
CA TYR A 292 -4.02 -10.99 6.94
C TYR A 292 -5.51 -11.38 6.88
N ALA A 293 -6.26 -11.09 7.95
CA ALA A 293 -7.68 -11.42 8.02
C ALA A 293 -8.50 -10.58 7.04
N ASN A 294 -8.13 -9.32 6.85
CA ASN A 294 -8.80 -8.38 5.96
C ASN A 294 -8.70 -8.85 4.50
N TYR A 295 -7.57 -9.39 4.05
CA TYR A 295 -7.49 -9.97 2.69
C TYR A 295 -8.44 -11.18 2.56
N LEU A 296 -8.27 -12.21 3.40
CA LEU A 296 -9.00 -13.48 3.24
C LEU A 296 -10.51 -13.40 3.52
N LEU A 297 -10.98 -12.35 4.20
CA LEU A 297 -12.39 -12.07 4.49
C LEU A 297 -12.96 -10.96 3.59
N ASN A 298 -12.17 -10.34 2.71
CA ASN A 298 -12.67 -9.35 1.76
C ASN A 298 -13.61 -10.05 0.75
N PRO A 299 -14.88 -9.61 0.59
CA PRO A 299 -15.82 -10.21 -0.35
C PRO A 299 -15.29 -10.23 -1.80
N TYR A 300 -14.43 -9.28 -2.19
CA TYR A 300 -13.83 -9.26 -3.52
C TYR A 300 -12.85 -10.42 -3.75
N THR A 301 -12.05 -10.82 -2.75
CA THR A 301 -11.16 -12.00 -2.87
C THR A 301 -11.97 -13.29 -2.96
N ILE A 302 -13.01 -13.42 -2.14
CA ILE A 302 -13.89 -14.59 -2.12
C ILE A 302 -14.64 -14.68 -3.47
N GLY A 303 -15.15 -13.57 -3.99
CA GLY A 303 -15.77 -13.49 -5.31
C GLY A 303 -14.82 -13.93 -6.43
N SER A 304 -13.66 -13.30 -6.56
CA SER A 304 -12.69 -13.63 -7.62
C SER A 304 -12.12 -15.06 -7.49
N CYS A 305 -11.96 -15.58 -6.27
CA CYS A 305 -11.56 -16.98 -6.04
C CYS A 305 -12.64 -17.97 -6.48
N VAL A 306 -13.92 -17.71 -6.21
CA VAL A 306 -15.03 -18.59 -6.61
C VAL A 306 -15.29 -18.50 -8.12
N ALA A 307 -15.12 -17.31 -8.71
CA ALA A 307 -15.19 -17.06 -10.15
C ALA A 307 -13.96 -17.55 -10.95
N HIS A 308 -12.98 -18.22 -10.31
CA HIS A 308 -11.74 -18.71 -10.95
C HIS A 308 -10.96 -17.63 -11.72
N SER A 309 -10.93 -16.40 -11.19
CA SER A 309 -10.31 -15.24 -11.84
C SER A 309 -8.78 -15.29 -11.76
N THR A 310 -8.10 -15.12 -12.90
CA THR A 310 -6.63 -15.26 -12.98
C THR A 310 -5.85 -14.10 -12.35
N VAL A 311 -6.54 -13.06 -11.85
CA VAL A 311 -6.01 -11.99 -10.96
C VAL A 311 -5.28 -12.56 -9.73
N ILE A 312 -5.52 -13.83 -9.37
CA ILE A 312 -4.72 -14.50 -8.34
C ILE A 312 -3.20 -14.47 -8.63
N PHE A 313 -2.78 -14.55 -9.90
CA PHE A 313 -1.36 -14.57 -10.27
C PHE A 313 -0.70 -13.20 -10.07
N THR A 314 -1.38 -12.08 -10.40
CA THR A 314 -0.87 -10.73 -10.09
C THR A 314 -0.75 -10.52 -8.59
N ASN A 315 -1.79 -10.92 -7.83
CA ASN A 315 -1.82 -10.75 -6.38
C ASN A 315 -0.71 -11.55 -5.68
N VAL A 316 -0.42 -12.78 -6.12
CA VAL A 316 0.75 -13.56 -5.64
C VAL A 316 2.06 -12.90 -6.03
N ALA A 317 2.21 -12.44 -7.28
CA ALA A 317 3.44 -11.84 -7.78
C ALA A 317 3.80 -10.53 -7.04
N VAL A 318 2.82 -9.64 -6.86
CA VAL A 318 2.99 -8.38 -6.12
C VAL A 318 3.26 -8.62 -4.63
N ALA A 319 2.51 -9.51 -3.96
CA ALA A 319 2.75 -9.82 -2.56
C ALA A 319 4.13 -10.48 -2.35
N THR A 320 4.61 -11.27 -3.33
CA THR A 320 5.96 -11.83 -3.34
C THR A 320 7.02 -10.74 -3.52
N ALA A 321 6.83 -9.82 -4.47
CA ALA A 321 7.76 -8.71 -4.72
C ALA A 321 8.01 -7.86 -3.47
N LEU A 322 6.94 -7.47 -2.78
CA LEU A 322 6.98 -6.65 -1.56
C LEU A 322 7.54 -7.42 -0.36
N LEU A 323 7.26 -8.73 -0.23
CA LEU A 323 7.81 -9.53 0.86
C LEU A 323 9.33 -9.72 0.73
N PHE A 324 9.83 -9.98 -0.49
CA PHE A 324 11.25 -10.24 -0.71
C PHE A 324 12.10 -8.96 -0.83
N SER A 325 11.50 -7.81 -1.17
CA SER A 325 12.18 -6.52 -1.06
C SER A 325 12.41 -6.14 0.42
N LEU A 326 11.42 -6.32 1.30
CA LEU A 326 11.60 -6.16 2.76
C LEU A 326 12.64 -7.15 3.36
N ARG A 327 12.91 -8.26 2.68
CA ARG A 327 13.98 -9.22 3.03
C ARG A 327 15.33 -8.91 2.39
N GLY A 328 15.46 -7.81 1.65
CA GLY A 328 16.70 -7.40 0.99
C GLY A 328 17.11 -8.28 -0.20
N SER A 329 16.23 -9.15 -0.70
CA SER A 329 16.55 -10.15 -1.73
C SER A 329 16.17 -9.67 -3.13
N ILE A 330 17.12 -8.99 -3.80
CA ILE A 330 16.98 -8.47 -5.16
C ILE A 330 16.29 -9.49 -6.09
N LEU A 331 16.93 -10.64 -6.32
CA LEU A 331 16.49 -11.64 -7.32
C LEU A 331 15.04 -12.10 -7.15
N LEU A 332 14.55 -12.24 -5.92
CA LEU A 332 13.17 -12.69 -5.66
C LEU A 332 12.16 -11.53 -5.70
N SER A 333 12.58 -10.32 -5.32
CA SER A 333 11.74 -9.13 -5.50
C SER A 333 11.55 -8.76 -6.97
N THR A 334 12.62 -8.79 -7.76
CA THR A 334 12.58 -8.50 -9.21
C THR A 334 11.87 -9.58 -10.00
N LEU A 335 11.96 -10.86 -9.58
CA LEU A 335 11.14 -11.95 -10.11
C LEU A 335 9.64 -11.69 -9.85
N GLY A 336 9.27 -11.26 -8.64
CA GLY A 336 7.89 -10.90 -8.31
C GLY A 336 7.35 -9.77 -9.19
N VAL A 337 8.13 -8.70 -9.38
CA VAL A 337 7.75 -7.61 -10.31
C VAL A 337 7.66 -8.13 -11.75
N ALA A 338 8.64 -8.92 -12.22
CA ALA A 338 8.68 -9.44 -13.58
C ALA A 338 7.49 -10.37 -13.91
N ILE A 339 7.09 -11.26 -13.00
CA ILE A 339 5.88 -12.10 -13.16
C ILE A 339 4.61 -11.23 -13.21
N GLY A 340 4.51 -10.20 -12.35
CA GLY A 340 3.39 -9.27 -12.35
C GLY A 340 3.28 -8.47 -13.66
N THR A 341 4.40 -7.90 -14.12
CA THR A 341 4.48 -7.18 -15.41
C THR A 341 4.15 -8.11 -16.58
N TYR A 342 4.69 -9.33 -16.59
CA TYR A 342 4.45 -10.31 -17.64
C TYR A 342 2.97 -10.71 -17.78
N HIS A 343 2.19 -10.72 -16.70
CA HIS A 343 0.76 -11.09 -16.75
C HIS A 343 -0.18 -9.89 -16.91
N SER A 344 0.08 -8.72 -16.30
CA SER A 344 -0.84 -7.58 -16.38
C SER A 344 -0.21 -6.22 -16.66
N LEU A 345 1.05 -6.16 -17.08
CA LEU A 345 1.80 -4.96 -17.52
C LEU A 345 2.01 -3.88 -16.44
N TYR A 346 0.95 -3.30 -15.88
CA TYR A 346 0.96 -2.23 -14.88
C TYR A 346 1.89 -2.44 -13.65
N PRO A 347 2.10 -3.66 -13.13
CA PRO A 347 3.00 -3.90 -11.98
C PRO A 347 4.46 -3.46 -12.18
N VAL A 348 4.88 -3.12 -13.41
CA VAL A 348 6.18 -2.47 -13.68
C VAL A 348 6.38 -1.19 -12.86
N THR A 349 5.29 -0.48 -12.52
CA THR A 349 5.33 0.70 -11.62
C THR A 349 5.90 0.38 -10.23
N LEU A 350 5.74 -0.85 -9.75
CA LEU A 350 6.26 -1.29 -8.45
C LEU A 350 7.78 -1.49 -8.43
N LEU A 351 8.47 -1.41 -9.57
CA LEU A 351 9.93 -1.42 -9.61
C LEU A 351 10.52 -0.24 -8.81
N ALA A 352 9.88 0.93 -8.83
CA ALA A 352 10.31 2.12 -8.08
C ALA A 352 10.30 1.93 -6.54
N PRO A 353 9.16 1.56 -5.88
CA PRO A 353 9.18 1.26 -4.46
C PRO A 353 10.02 0.03 -4.11
N VAL A 354 10.14 -0.98 -4.99
CA VAL A 354 11.03 -2.13 -4.75
C VAL A 354 12.49 -1.70 -4.68
N ILE A 355 12.97 -0.84 -5.59
CA ILE A 355 14.32 -0.26 -5.54
C ILE A 355 14.54 0.50 -4.23
N LEU A 356 13.62 1.41 -3.87
CA LEU A 356 13.75 2.22 -2.64
C LEU A 356 13.70 1.38 -1.36
N ILE A 357 12.84 0.35 -1.30
CA ILE A 357 12.82 -0.61 -0.19
C ILE A 357 14.17 -1.34 -0.11
N LEU A 358 14.69 -1.84 -1.23
CA LEU A 358 15.97 -2.58 -1.26
C LEU A 358 17.14 -1.69 -0.83
N MET A 359 17.17 -0.41 -1.22
CA MET A 359 18.17 0.57 -0.76
C MET A 359 18.07 0.77 0.76
N LYS A 360 16.86 1.04 1.28
CA LYS A 360 16.62 1.25 2.72
C LYS A 360 16.95 0.02 3.58
N VAL A 361 16.70 -1.20 3.07
CA VAL A 361 17.00 -2.46 3.76
C VAL A 361 18.48 -2.84 3.69
N ARG A 362 19.21 -2.39 2.67
CA ARG A 362 20.67 -2.64 2.50
C ARG A 362 21.56 -1.48 2.95
N CYS A 363 20.98 -0.45 3.58
CA CYS A 363 21.69 0.76 4.00
C CYS A 363 22.52 1.39 2.87
N VAL A 364 21.92 1.54 1.69
CA VAL A 364 22.48 2.28 0.55
C VAL A 364 21.91 3.69 0.56
N ASP A 365 22.78 4.69 0.61
CA ASP A 365 22.40 6.10 0.65
C ASP A 365 21.62 6.53 -0.60
N ILE A 366 20.67 7.45 -0.42
CA ILE A 366 19.78 7.93 -1.49
C ILE A 366 20.49 8.95 -2.41
N GLU A 367 21.70 9.37 -2.05
CA GLU A 367 22.52 10.29 -2.84
C GLU A 367 22.96 9.71 -4.19
N PHE A 368 23.22 10.59 -5.17
CA PHE A 368 23.66 10.26 -6.53
C PHE A 368 25.15 9.85 -6.58
N ASN A 369 25.53 8.86 -5.80
CA ASN A 369 26.87 8.28 -5.77
C ASN A 369 27.01 7.15 -6.81
N LYS A 370 28.23 6.86 -7.28
CA LYS A 370 28.52 5.75 -8.20
C LYS A 370 28.02 4.41 -7.64
N LYS A 371 28.14 4.19 -6.33
CA LYS A 371 27.60 3.02 -5.61
C LYS A 371 26.08 2.88 -5.82
N THR A 372 25.33 3.96 -5.66
CA THR A 372 23.88 4.02 -5.83
C THR A 372 23.47 3.72 -7.26
N VAL A 373 24.14 4.32 -8.24
CA VAL A 373 23.88 4.06 -9.67
C VAL A 373 24.16 2.60 -10.04
N MET A 374 25.25 2.01 -9.55
CA MET A 374 25.56 0.59 -9.73
C MET A 374 24.54 -0.34 -9.05
N PHE A 375 24.01 0.05 -7.89
CA PHE A 375 22.98 -0.72 -7.19
C PHE A 375 21.64 -0.69 -7.95
N VAL A 376 21.19 0.49 -8.36
CA VAL A 376 19.96 0.65 -9.15
C VAL A 376 20.07 -0.10 -10.48
N SER A 377 21.20 0.00 -11.19
CA SER A 377 21.39 -0.73 -12.44
C SER A 377 21.44 -2.25 -12.23
N GLN A 378 21.98 -2.76 -11.11
CA GLN A 378 21.90 -4.18 -10.75
C GLN A 378 20.46 -4.66 -10.56
N VAL A 379 19.60 -3.88 -9.88
CA VAL A 379 18.19 -4.22 -9.66
C VAL A 379 17.41 -4.19 -10.99
N VAL A 380 17.61 -3.15 -11.80
CA VAL A 380 16.97 -3.02 -13.13
C VAL A 380 17.43 -4.14 -14.08
N ALA A 381 18.73 -4.44 -14.14
CA ALA A 381 19.26 -5.55 -14.93
C ALA A 381 18.69 -6.91 -14.49
N SER A 382 18.53 -7.14 -13.18
CA SER A 382 17.88 -8.35 -12.67
C SER A 382 16.41 -8.46 -13.09
N PHE A 383 15.66 -7.35 -13.11
CA PHE A 383 14.29 -7.32 -13.62
C PHE A 383 14.22 -7.59 -15.14
N ILE A 384 15.13 -6.99 -15.93
CA ILE A 384 15.23 -7.23 -17.37
C ILE A 384 15.55 -8.71 -17.67
N VAL A 385 16.53 -9.29 -16.97
CA VAL A 385 16.89 -10.71 -17.13
C VAL A 385 15.70 -11.62 -16.82
N TRP A 386 14.95 -11.39 -15.74
CA TRP A 386 13.75 -12.17 -15.45
C TRP A 386 12.66 -12.01 -16.51
N THR A 387 12.45 -10.81 -17.01
CA THR A 387 11.46 -10.53 -18.07
C THR A 387 11.83 -11.25 -19.38
N VAL A 388 13.10 -11.18 -19.79
CA VAL A 388 13.62 -11.90 -20.96
C VAL A 388 13.52 -13.41 -20.78
N LEU A 389 13.76 -13.95 -19.58
CA LEU A 389 13.58 -15.38 -19.29
C LEU A 389 12.11 -15.81 -19.37
N LEU A 390 11.16 -15.02 -18.83
CA LEU A 390 9.72 -15.31 -18.92
C LEU A 390 9.24 -15.30 -20.38
N LEU A 391 9.67 -14.33 -21.18
CA LEU A 391 9.37 -14.25 -22.61
C LEU A 391 10.03 -15.38 -23.40
N GLY A 392 11.30 -15.72 -23.11
CA GLY A 392 12.00 -16.83 -23.74
C GLY A 392 11.38 -18.20 -23.44
N MET A 393 10.92 -18.42 -22.21
CA MET A 393 10.14 -19.62 -21.86
C MET A 393 8.78 -19.64 -22.58
N SER A 394 8.09 -18.49 -22.68
CA SER A 394 6.82 -18.37 -23.41
C SER A 394 6.95 -18.76 -24.89
N TYR A 395 7.95 -18.19 -25.56
CA TYR A 395 8.32 -18.55 -26.93
C TYR A 395 8.72 -20.03 -27.03
N HIS A 396 9.42 -20.58 -26.03
CA HIS A 396 9.76 -22.01 -26.04
C HIS A 396 8.52 -22.92 -25.98
N VAL A 397 7.45 -22.54 -25.27
CA VAL A 397 6.22 -23.37 -25.18
C VAL A 397 5.42 -23.34 -26.49
N PHE A 398 5.10 -22.16 -27.02
CA PHE A 398 4.17 -22.01 -28.15
C PHE A 398 4.84 -21.79 -29.51
N LYS A 399 6.17 -21.60 -29.56
CA LYS A 399 7.00 -21.37 -30.77
C LYS A 399 6.62 -20.15 -31.62
N SER A 400 5.73 -19.29 -31.15
CA SER A 400 5.38 -18.01 -31.78
C SER A 400 5.50 -16.84 -30.80
N TRP A 401 5.52 -15.63 -31.35
CA TRP A 401 5.50 -14.35 -30.63
C TRP A 401 4.11 -13.70 -30.59
N ASP A 402 3.11 -14.25 -31.28
CA ASP A 402 1.74 -13.70 -31.40
C ASP A 402 1.09 -13.41 -30.02
N PHE A 403 1.46 -14.18 -29.00
CA PHE A 403 1.03 -13.98 -27.62
C PHE A 403 1.35 -12.58 -27.09
N LEU A 404 2.41 -11.90 -27.56
CA LEU A 404 2.72 -10.52 -27.16
C LEU A 404 1.63 -9.56 -27.63
N THR A 405 1.19 -9.69 -28.88
CA THR A 405 0.08 -8.91 -29.44
C THR A 405 -1.21 -9.25 -28.73
N ALA A 406 -1.52 -10.55 -28.58
CA ALA A 406 -2.76 -11.02 -27.97
C ALA A 406 -2.89 -10.75 -26.45
N THR A 407 -1.79 -10.51 -25.74
CA THR A 407 -1.78 -10.20 -24.29
C THR A 407 -1.46 -8.72 -24.02
N HIS A 408 -0.23 -8.28 -24.31
CA HIS A 408 0.25 -6.93 -24.00
C HIS A 408 -0.27 -5.90 -25.02
N GLY A 409 -0.35 -6.27 -26.31
CA GLY A 409 -0.98 -5.45 -27.35
C GLY A 409 -2.44 -5.17 -27.01
N PHE A 410 -3.21 -6.22 -26.66
CA PHE A 410 -4.59 -6.13 -26.21
C PHE A 410 -4.78 -5.21 -24.97
N ILE A 411 -3.92 -5.33 -23.95
CA ILE A 411 -3.93 -4.45 -22.76
C ILE A 411 -3.78 -2.97 -23.14
N LEU A 412 -2.94 -2.66 -24.14
CA LEU A 412 -2.60 -1.31 -24.57
C LEU A 412 -3.60 -0.72 -25.57
N GLN A 413 -4.02 -1.50 -26.56
CA GLN A 413 -4.93 -1.08 -27.64
C GLN A 413 -6.40 -1.04 -27.20
N VAL A 414 -6.77 -1.84 -26.18
CA VAL A 414 -8.13 -1.94 -25.65
C VAL A 414 -9.14 -2.18 -26.78
N SER A 415 -8.95 -3.30 -27.50
CA SER A 415 -9.78 -3.70 -28.64
C SER A 415 -11.18 -4.11 -28.20
N ASP A 416 -11.27 -4.96 -27.18
CA ASP A 416 -12.50 -5.41 -26.55
C ASP A 416 -13.07 -4.33 -25.62
N LEU A 417 -14.30 -3.89 -25.87
CA LEU A 417 -15.01 -2.89 -25.06
C LEU A 417 -16.14 -3.51 -24.22
N THR A 418 -16.06 -4.80 -23.90
CA THR A 418 -17.03 -5.45 -23.00
C THR A 418 -17.09 -4.75 -21.64
N PRO A 419 -18.29 -4.52 -21.08
CA PRO A 419 -18.45 -3.81 -19.83
C PRO A 419 -17.71 -4.46 -18.66
N ASN A 420 -17.08 -3.65 -17.82
CA ASN A 420 -16.29 -4.08 -16.66
C ASN A 420 -16.25 -2.96 -15.60
N MET A 421 -15.53 -3.14 -14.49
CA MET A 421 -15.49 -2.14 -13.40
C MET A 421 -14.62 -0.90 -13.70
N GLY A 422 -13.96 -0.85 -14.86
CA GLY A 422 -13.04 0.24 -15.24
C GLY A 422 -13.70 1.41 -15.96
N LEU A 423 -12.89 2.45 -16.18
CA LEU A 423 -13.30 3.68 -16.87
C LEU A 423 -13.24 3.58 -18.41
N PHE A 424 -12.50 2.62 -18.95
CA PHE A 424 -12.18 2.56 -20.38
C PHE A 424 -13.42 2.20 -21.23
N TRP A 425 -14.04 1.04 -20.98
CA TRP A 425 -15.02 0.43 -21.91
C TRP A 425 -16.09 1.40 -22.44
N TYR A 426 -16.77 2.13 -21.55
CA TYR A 426 -17.82 3.08 -21.91
C TYR A 426 -17.26 4.32 -22.62
N PHE A 427 -16.16 4.89 -22.11
CA PHE A 427 -15.53 6.07 -22.71
C PHE A 427 -15.05 5.80 -24.15
N PHE A 428 -14.47 4.63 -24.40
CA PHE A 428 -14.03 4.22 -25.73
C PHE A 428 -15.19 3.71 -26.63
N THR A 429 -16.38 3.42 -26.07
CA THR A 429 -17.60 3.11 -26.84
C THR A 429 -18.27 4.37 -27.39
N GLU A 430 -18.32 5.46 -26.61
CA GLU A 430 -18.95 6.74 -27.00
C GLU A 430 -18.07 7.63 -27.89
N MET A 431 -16.79 7.25 -28.09
CA MET A 431 -15.80 8.10 -28.76
C MET A 431 -15.65 7.81 -30.26
N PHE A 432 -15.59 8.87 -31.06
CA PHE A 432 -15.24 8.79 -32.48
C PHE A 432 -13.84 8.21 -32.71
N GLU A 433 -13.74 7.21 -33.59
CA GLU A 433 -12.50 6.48 -33.93
C GLU A 433 -11.32 7.42 -34.30
N HIS A 434 -11.59 8.54 -34.97
CA HIS A 434 -10.61 9.59 -35.29
C HIS A 434 -9.81 10.10 -34.07
N PHE A 435 -10.40 10.11 -32.88
CA PHE A 435 -9.74 10.53 -31.64
C PHE A 435 -9.26 9.36 -30.76
N ARG A 436 -9.62 8.11 -31.10
CA ARG A 436 -9.34 6.92 -30.27
C ARG A 436 -7.87 6.80 -29.91
N ILE A 437 -6.99 6.90 -30.89
CA ILE A 437 -5.54 6.75 -30.70
C ILE A 437 -5.00 7.80 -29.72
N PHE A 438 -5.43 9.06 -29.83
CA PHE A 438 -5.01 10.12 -28.91
C PHE A 438 -5.43 9.83 -27.47
N PHE A 439 -6.71 9.49 -27.25
CA PHE A 439 -7.19 9.19 -25.89
C PHE A 439 -6.66 7.86 -25.33
N LEU A 440 -6.37 6.85 -26.18
CA LEU A 440 -5.64 5.64 -25.74
C LEU A 440 -4.29 6.03 -25.13
N TRP A 441 -3.50 6.87 -25.81
CA TRP A 441 -2.23 7.36 -25.27
C TRP A 441 -2.42 8.13 -23.96
N VAL A 442 -3.39 9.05 -23.88
CA VAL A 442 -3.67 9.83 -22.66
C VAL A 442 -4.02 8.91 -21.48
N PHE A 443 -4.94 7.97 -21.66
CA PHE A 443 -5.38 7.06 -20.59
C PHE A 443 -4.25 6.11 -20.15
N GLN A 444 -3.53 5.49 -21.10
CA GLN A 444 -2.46 4.55 -20.76
C GLN A 444 -1.26 5.25 -20.12
N ILE A 445 -0.84 6.43 -20.61
CA ILE A 445 0.25 7.21 -19.99
C ILE A 445 -0.13 7.63 -18.58
N ASN A 446 -1.38 8.03 -18.31
CA ASN A 446 -1.82 8.46 -16.99
C ASN A 446 -1.61 7.36 -15.91
N ALA A 447 -1.81 6.08 -16.26
CA ALA A 447 -1.56 4.96 -15.35
C ALA A 447 -0.10 4.86 -14.86
N PHE A 448 0.87 5.32 -15.67
CA PHE A 448 2.30 5.34 -15.31
C PHE A 448 2.75 6.71 -14.76
N PHE A 449 2.12 7.80 -15.21
CA PHE A 449 2.54 9.17 -14.87
C PHE A 449 2.58 9.42 -13.36
N TYR A 450 1.56 8.98 -12.60
CA TYR A 450 1.52 9.12 -11.14
C TYR A 450 2.69 8.46 -10.40
N CYS A 451 3.39 7.50 -11.02
CA CYS A 451 4.55 6.85 -10.42
C CYS A 451 5.66 7.85 -10.08
N ILE A 452 5.89 8.85 -10.94
CA ILE A 452 6.99 9.83 -10.78
C ILE A 452 6.78 10.75 -9.55
N PRO A 453 5.70 11.55 -9.45
CA PRO A 453 5.52 12.47 -8.31
C PRO A 453 5.32 11.73 -6.98
N LEU A 454 4.64 10.57 -6.98
CA LEU A 454 4.50 9.76 -5.77
C LEU A 454 5.86 9.22 -5.30
N THR A 455 6.72 8.74 -6.22
CA THR A 455 8.06 8.25 -5.86
C THR A 455 8.94 9.37 -5.30
N ILE A 456 8.86 10.58 -5.84
CA ILE A 456 9.58 11.75 -5.32
C ILE A 456 9.08 12.12 -3.91
N LYS A 457 7.76 12.22 -3.72
CA LYS A 457 7.16 12.70 -2.46
C LYS A 457 7.22 11.68 -1.32
N LEU A 458 7.19 10.38 -1.62
CA LEU A 458 7.11 9.28 -0.65
C LEU A 458 8.40 8.46 -0.55
N ARG A 459 9.53 8.99 -1.05
CA ARG A 459 10.83 8.29 -1.12
C ARG A 459 11.29 7.70 0.21
N ASP A 460 11.01 8.41 1.30
CA ASP A 460 11.45 8.08 2.65
C ASP A 460 10.61 6.95 3.28
N ASN A 461 9.38 6.72 2.77
CA ASN A 461 8.44 5.71 3.22
C ASN A 461 7.96 4.81 2.06
N PRO A 462 8.87 4.05 1.41
CA PRO A 462 8.58 3.37 0.14
C PRO A 462 7.62 2.16 0.26
N THR A 463 7.39 1.66 1.47
CA THR A 463 6.30 0.71 1.76
C THR A 463 4.91 1.33 1.67
N PHE A 464 4.79 2.65 1.91
CA PHE A 464 3.54 3.37 1.71
C PHE A 464 3.35 3.69 0.22
N LEU A 465 4.43 4.12 -0.46
CA LEU A 465 4.47 4.26 -1.92
C LEU A 465 3.99 2.99 -2.65
N ALA A 466 4.44 1.81 -2.23
CA ALA A 466 3.96 0.54 -2.78
C ALA A 466 2.44 0.36 -2.64
N CYS A 467 1.87 0.68 -1.47
CA CYS A 467 0.42 0.63 -1.25
C CYS A 467 -0.32 1.64 -2.15
N MET A 468 0.20 2.85 -2.27
CA MET A 468 -0.36 3.91 -3.10
C MET A 468 -0.35 3.56 -4.59
N LEU A 469 0.75 3.01 -5.11
CA LEU A 469 0.83 2.57 -6.51
C LEU A 469 -0.04 1.34 -6.78
N CYS A 470 -0.20 0.41 -5.83
CA CYS A 470 -1.22 -0.64 -5.94
C CYS A 470 -2.65 -0.07 -6.07
N SER A 471 -3.00 0.98 -5.31
CA SER A 471 -4.30 1.66 -5.46
C SER A 471 -4.44 2.34 -6.82
N VAL A 472 -3.42 3.08 -7.28
CA VAL A 472 -3.44 3.74 -8.61
C VAL A 472 -3.59 2.72 -9.74
N MET A 473 -2.87 1.60 -9.71
CA MET A 473 -3.03 0.53 -10.70
C MET A 473 -4.46 -0.04 -10.72
N ALA A 474 -5.06 -0.27 -9.54
CA ALA A 474 -6.40 -0.83 -9.43
C ALA A 474 -7.51 0.12 -9.93
N ILE A 475 -7.22 1.43 -10.04
CA ILE A 475 -8.10 2.46 -10.62
C ILE A 475 -7.84 2.64 -12.12
N MET A 476 -6.57 2.67 -12.55
CA MET A 476 -6.16 3.12 -13.90
C MET A 476 -5.86 1.99 -14.89
N LYS A 477 -5.94 0.72 -14.48
CA LYS A 477 -5.86 -0.46 -15.36
C LYS A 477 -6.98 -0.45 -16.41
N SER A 478 -6.70 -0.90 -17.63
CA SER A 478 -7.69 -0.93 -18.74
C SER A 478 -8.85 -1.91 -18.51
N TYR A 479 -8.57 -3.08 -17.92
CA TYR A 479 -9.57 -4.12 -17.59
C TYR A 479 -9.51 -4.53 -16.11
N PRO A 480 -9.94 -3.68 -15.16
CA PRO A 480 -9.89 -3.98 -13.73
C PRO A 480 -11.08 -4.84 -13.28
N ALA A 481 -10.80 -5.82 -12.44
CA ALA A 481 -11.80 -6.61 -11.70
C ALA A 481 -11.83 -6.16 -10.23
N LEU A 482 -12.88 -6.51 -9.48
CA LEU A 482 -12.92 -6.29 -8.03
C LEU A 482 -11.73 -6.96 -7.30
N GLY A 483 -11.20 -8.06 -7.85
CA GLY A 483 -10.01 -8.73 -7.33
C GLY A 483 -8.71 -7.91 -7.37
N ASP A 484 -8.60 -6.91 -8.27
CA ASP A 484 -7.45 -6.00 -8.34
C ASP A 484 -7.46 -4.99 -7.19
N THR A 485 -8.64 -4.52 -6.76
CA THR A 485 -8.79 -3.55 -5.66
C THR A 485 -8.66 -4.24 -4.28
N ALA A 486 -8.85 -5.55 -4.23
CA ALA A 486 -8.78 -6.34 -3.01
C ALA A 486 -7.39 -6.33 -2.34
N LEU A 487 -6.31 -6.28 -3.13
CA LEU A 487 -4.94 -6.23 -2.64
C LEU A 487 -4.57 -4.88 -2.00
N PRO A 488 -4.73 -3.70 -2.65
CA PRO A 488 -4.46 -2.41 -2.01
C PRO A 488 -5.31 -2.18 -0.76
N LEU A 489 -6.57 -2.64 -0.73
CA LEU A 489 -7.40 -2.59 0.50
C LEU A 489 -6.81 -3.41 1.66
N ALA A 490 -6.13 -4.52 1.39
CA ALA A 490 -5.45 -5.32 2.42
C ALA A 490 -4.07 -4.77 2.80
N LEU A 491 -3.35 -4.13 1.87
CA LEU A 491 -2.12 -3.39 2.13
C LEU A 491 -2.39 -2.12 2.96
N LEU A 492 -3.51 -1.44 2.74
CA LEU A 492 -3.95 -0.29 3.54
C LEU A 492 -4.13 -0.66 5.02
N ALA A 493 -4.47 -1.91 5.33
CA ALA A 493 -4.55 -2.42 6.70
C ALA A 493 -3.17 -2.63 7.39
N LEU A 494 -2.05 -2.37 6.72
CA LEU A 494 -0.75 -2.14 7.36
C LEU A 494 -0.71 -0.75 8.04
N TRP A 495 -1.45 0.21 7.49
CA TRP A 495 -1.44 1.62 7.83
C TRP A 495 -2.66 2.07 8.65
N MET A 496 -3.29 1.16 9.41
CA MET A 496 -4.46 1.45 10.26
C MET A 496 -4.26 2.62 11.24
N HIS A 497 -3.02 2.92 11.61
CA HIS A 497 -2.66 4.04 12.46
C HIS A 497 -2.85 5.42 11.78
N ILE A 498 -3.09 5.45 10.47
CA ILE A 498 -3.48 6.65 9.70
C ILE A 498 -5.00 6.89 9.77
N PHE A 499 -5.81 5.84 10.03
CA PHE A 499 -7.26 5.93 9.91
C PHE A 499 -7.93 7.04 10.77
N PRO A 500 -7.43 7.42 11.96
CA PRO A 500 -7.96 8.57 12.71
C PRO A 500 -7.80 9.94 12.01
N TYR A 501 -6.94 10.04 10.99
CA TYR A 501 -6.69 11.27 10.23
C TYR A 501 -7.47 11.34 8.90
N LEU A 502 -8.20 10.29 8.53
CA LEU A 502 -9.06 10.27 7.35
C LEU A 502 -10.27 11.20 7.57
N ARG A 503 -10.61 12.00 6.56
CA ARG A 503 -11.71 12.98 6.62
C ARG A 503 -13.01 12.45 6.04
N ASN A 504 -12.94 11.64 4.99
CA ASN A 504 -14.08 11.29 4.14
C ASN A 504 -14.55 9.84 4.31
N THR A 505 -14.10 9.14 5.36
CA THR A 505 -14.28 7.69 5.55
C THR A 505 -15.73 7.24 5.41
N LEU A 506 -16.70 7.97 5.98
CA LEU A 506 -18.12 7.62 5.91
C LEU A 506 -18.63 7.66 4.45
N MET A 507 -18.39 8.77 3.75
CA MET A 507 -18.80 8.95 2.35
C MET A 507 -18.17 7.89 1.45
N VAL A 508 -16.86 7.70 1.56
CA VAL A 508 -16.09 6.72 0.77
C VAL A 508 -16.58 5.29 1.03
N THR A 509 -16.83 4.92 2.29
CA THR A 509 -17.34 3.59 2.66
C THR A 509 -18.74 3.37 2.11
N CYS A 510 -19.63 4.36 2.25
CA CYS A 510 -20.98 4.29 1.68
C CYS A 510 -20.96 4.17 0.16
N MET A 511 -20.11 4.93 -0.55
CA MET A 511 -19.99 4.82 -2.01
C MET A 511 -19.48 3.45 -2.45
N LEU A 512 -18.42 2.92 -1.82
CA LEU A 512 -17.90 1.58 -2.15
C LEU A 512 -18.92 0.46 -1.88
N LEU A 513 -19.67 0.54 -0.76
CA LEU A 513 -20.74 -0.41 -0.45
C LEU A 513 -21.89 -0.31 -1.45
N CYS A 514 -22.42 0.90 -1.70
CA CYS A 514 -23.48 1.13 -2.67
C CYS A 514 -23.07 0.64 -4.07
N SER A 515 -21.87 0.95 -4.55
CA SER A 515 -21.38 0.42 -5.83
C SER A 515 -21.27 -1.10 -5.85
N SER A 516 -20.82 -1.73 -4.77
CA SER A 516 -20.68 -3.18 -4.69
C SER A 516 -22.03 -3.92 -4.74
N PHE A 517 -23.10 -3.32 -4.19
CA PHE A 517 -24.44 -3.90 -4.24
C PHE A 517 -25.25 -3.50 -5.49
N LEU A 518 -25.07 -2.28 -6.01
CA LEU A 518 -25.83 -1.77 -7.16
C LEU A 518 -25.27 -2.20 -8.51
N ALA A 519 -23.95 -2.46 -8.65
CA ALA A 519 -23.40 -2.97 -9.92
C ALA A 519 -24.06 -4.31 -10.36
N PRO A 520 -24.22 -5.32 -9.48
CA PRO A 520 -24.94 -6.53 -9.84
C PRO A 520 -26.40 -6.31 -10.23
N VAL A 521 -27.08 -5.35 -9.57
CA VAL A 521 -28.48 -5.01 -9.83
C VAL A 521 -28.63 -4.27 -11.16
N PHE A 522 -27.83 -3.24 -11.44
CA PHE A 522 -27.92 -2.48 -12.68
C PHE A 522 -27.51 -3.31 -13.91
N TRP A 523 -26.56 -4.25 -13.77
CA TRP A 523 -26.31 -5.26 -14.80
C TRP A 523 -27.55 -6.13 -15.07
N GLN A 524 -28.24 -6.58 -14.01
CA GLN A 524 -29.46 -7.39 -14.16
C GLN A 524 -30.60 -6.60 -14.83
N LEU A 525 -30.79 -5.34 -14.42
CA LEU A 525 -31.83 -4.46 -14.99
C LEU A 525 -31.55 -4.10 -16.45
N TRP A 526 -30.28 -3.96 -16.84
CA TRP A 526 -29.88 -3.66 -18.20
C TRP A 526 -29.95 -4.89 -19.12
N ILE A 527 -29.23 -5.96 -18.78
CA ILE A 527 -29.03 -7.11 -19.69
C ILE A 527 -30.24 -8.05 -19.74
N TYR A 528 -30.94 -8.25 -18.62
CA TYR A 528 -31.99 -9.28 -18.51
C TYR A 528 -33.40 -8.71 -18.37
N ALA A 529 -33.58 -7.59 -17.66
CA ALA A 529 -34.90 -6.97 -17.50
C ALA A 529 -35.23 -5.94 -18.61
N GLY A 530 -34.23 -5.42 -19.32
CA GLY A 530 -34.39 -4.36 -20.33
C GLY A 530 -34.93 -3.03 -19.78
N SER A 531 -34.98 -2.86 -18.46
CA SER A 531 -35.59 -1.71 -17.78
C SER A 531 -34.59 -0.62 -17.40
N ALA A 532 -33.32 -0.80 -17.74
CA ALA A 532 -32.23 0.17 -17.61
C ALA A 532 -31.35 0.11 -18.87
N ASN A 533 -30.59 1.17 -19.13
CA ASN A 533 -29.58 1.21 -20.20
C ASN A 533 -28.16 1.12 -19.63
N ALA A 534 -27.16 1.04 -20.53
CA ALA A 534 -25.74 0.97 -20.20
C ALA A 534 -25.29 2.06 -19.22
N ASN A 535 -25.88 3.26 -19.32
CA ASN A 535 -25.55 4.44 -18.55
C ASN A 535 -25.79 4.23 -17.04
N PHE A 536 -26.75 3.40 -16.62
CA PHE A 536 -26.92 3.05 -15.20
C PHE A 536 -25.73 2.24 -14.69
N PHE A 537 -25.29 1.24 -15.45
CA PHE A 537 -24.14 0.43 -15.08
C PHE A 537 -22.84 1.26 -15.12
N PHE A 538 -22.66 2.14 -16.12
CA PHE A 538 -21.51 3.05 -16.15
C PHE A 538 -21.53 4.09 -15.02
N ALA A 539 -22.69 4.63 -14.64
CA ALA A 539 -22.78 5.57 -13.52
C ALA A 539 -22.30 4.93 -12.20
N ILE A 540 -22.56 3.64 -11.98
CA ILE A 540 -22.14 2.95 -10.76
C ILE A 540 -20.66 2.49 -10.80
N THR A 541 -20.08 2.22 -11.98
CA THR A 541 -18.62 2.02 -12.13
C THR A 541 -17.84 3.32 -12.03
N LEU A 542 -18.41 4.44 -12.48
CA LEU A 542 -17.87 5.78 -12.25
C LEU A 542 -17.90 6.14 -10.76
N ALA A 543 -19.02 5.91 -10.07
CA ALA A 543 -19.12 6.09 -8.61
C ALA A 543 -18.11 5.22 -7.84
N TYR A 544 -17.92 3.97 -8.27
CA TYR A 544 -16.91 3.05 -7.71
C TYR A 544 -15.49 3.59 -7.88
N SER A 545 -15.15 4.03 -9.10
CA SER A 545 -13.84 4.60 -9.42
C SER A 545 -13.59 5.90 -8.65
N THR A 546 -14.60 6.77 -8.55
CA THR A 546 -14.56 8.01 -7.76
C THR A 546 -14.32 7.70 -6.28
N ALA A 547 -14.99 6.68 -5.73
CA ALA A 547 -14.80 6.27 -4.34
C ALA A 547 -13.38 5.74 -4.07
N GLN A 548 -12.79 4.99 -5.02
CA GLN A 548 -11.38 4.57 -4.92
C GLN A 548 -10.40 5.75 -5.02
N ILE A 549 -10.65 6.73 -5.90
CA ILE A 549 -9.83 7.95 -6.03
C ILE A 549 -9.91 8.77 -4.73
N LEU A 550 -11.11 8.96 -4.18
CA LEU A 550 -11.33 9.65 -2.91
C LEU A 550 -10.68 8.91 -1.73
N LEU A 551 -10.77 7.58 -1.67
CA LEU A 551 -10.05 6.77 -0.68
C LEU A 551 -8.53 6.98 -0.78
N THR A 552 -7.99 6.90 -1.98
CA THR A 552 -6.55 7.01 -2.24
C THR A 552 -6.03 8.41 -1.90
N SER A 553 -6.80 9.45 -2.23
CA SER A 553 -6.49 10.85 -1.91
C SER A 553 -6.58 11.14 -0.40
N ASP A 554 -7.65 10.69 0.28
CA ASP A 554 -7.83 10.87 1.73
C ASP A 554 -6.74 10.10 2.52
N VAL A 555 -6.36 8.90 2.08
CA VAL A 555 -5.24 8.13 2.65
C VAL A 555 -3.89 8.84 2.48
N LEU A 556 -3.62 9.43 1.31
CA LEU A 556 -2.39 10.22 1.08
C LEU A 556 -2.38 11.49 1.93
N PHE A 557 -3.50 12.21 1.99
CA PHE A 557 -3.63 13.40 2.83
C PHE A 557 -3.43 13.06 4.31
N ALA A 558 -4.09 12.01 4.81
CA ALA A 558 -4.00 11.55 6.18
C ALA A 558 -2.59 11.07 6.56
N PHE A 559 -1.85 10.45 5.62
CA PHE A 559 -0.44 10.12 5.78
C PHE A 559 0.42 11.38 5.97
N LEU A 560 0.32 12.34 5.03
CA LEU A 560 1.09 13.60 5.08
C LEU A 560 0.73 14.44 6.30
N ARG A 561 -0.54 14.44 6.71
CA ARG A 561 -1.00 15.09 7.95
C ARG A 561 -0.35 14.47 9.17
N ARG A 562 -0.31 13.14 9.25
CA ARG A 562 0.34 12.43 10.37
C ARG A 562 1.85 12.67 10.39
N GLU A 563 2.54 12.74 9.25
CA GLU A 563 3.95 13.13 9.22
C GLU A 563 4.15 14.57 9.73
N TYR A 564 3.30 15.52 9.30
CA TYR A 564 3.34 16.90 9.82
C TYR A 564 3.17 16.95 11.35
N ASP A 565 2.16 16.26 11.89
CA ASP A 565 1.86 16.24 13.34
C ASP A 565 2.93 15.53 14.18
N LEU A 566 3.70 14.61 13.58
CA LEU A 566 4.86 13.98 14.23
C LEU A 566 6.08 14.92 14.32
N HIS A 567 6.22 15.87 13.38
CA HIS A 567 7.32 16.85 13.38
C HIS A 567 7.00 18.13 14.15
N HIS A 568 5.75 18.61 14.12
CA HIS A 568 5.35 19.91 14.70
C HIS A 568 4.52 19.77 15.99
N GLY A 569 4.11 18.56 16.34
CA GLY A 569 3.17 18.29 17.42
C GLY A 569 1.71 18.28 16.95
N ILE A 570 0.85 17.65 17.75
CA ILE A 570 -0.58 17.46 17.45
C ILE A 570 -1.38 18.76 17.61
N TYR A 571 -0.96 19.63 18.53
CA TYR A 571 -1.60 20.92 18.79
C TYR A 571 -0.95 22.00 17.91
N PRO A 572 -1.72 22.76 17.12
CA PRO A 572 -1.17 23.88 16.36
C PRO A 572 -0.61 24.94 17.32
N PRO A 573 0.46 25.66 16.93
CA PRO A 573 0.93 26.81 17.71
C PRO A 573 -0.18 27.85 17.83
N ILE A 574 -0.33 28.40 19.04
CA ILE A 574 -1.30 29.47 19.31
C ILE A 574 -0.72 30.77 18.75
N MET A 575 -1.27 31.24 17.64
CA MET A 575 -0.90 32.50 17.00
C MET A 575 -1.89 33.57 17.44
N GLN A 576 -1.41 34.62 18.10
CA GLN A 576 -2.23 35.78 18.54
C GLN A 576 -3.47 35.42 19.39
N GLY A 577 -3.45 34.26 20.07
CA GLY A 577 -4.56 33.78 20.92
C GLY A 577 -5.48 32.77 20.26
N GLU A 578 -5.41 32.56 18.93
CA GLU A 578 -6.18 31.55 18.21
C GLU A 578 -5.32 30.33 17.81
N PRO A 579 -5.90 29.11 17.76
CA PRO A 579 -5.19 27.92 17.30
C PRO A 579 -5.00 27.98 15.77
N ALA A 580 -3.75 28.03 15.31
CA ALA A 580 -3.45 28.20 13.89
C ALA A 580 -4.03 27.07 13.01
N SER A 581 -4.78 27.44 11.96
CA SER A 581 -5.33 26.47 11.01
C SER A 581 -4.25 25.99 10.04
N VAL A 582 -3.79 24.75 10.23
CA VAL A 582 -2.75 24.14 9.39
C VAL A 582 -3.33 23.78 8.02
N ILE A 583 -3.05 24.64 7.04
CA ILE A 583 -3.29 24.39 5.61
C ILE A 583 -2.01 23.77 5.03
N LEU A 584 -2.07 22.46 4.73
CA LEU A 584 -1.04 21.81 3.91
C LEU A 584 -1.19 22.32 2.47
N ARG A 585 -0.18 23.04 1.98
CA ARG A 585 -0.02 23.44 0.57
C ARG A 585 0.76 22.37 -0.21
#